data_AF-A0AAE1GW83-F1
#
_entry.id   AF-A0AAE1GW83-F1
#
_cell.length_a   1.000
_cell.length_b   1.000
_cell.length_c   1.000
_cell.angle_alpha   90.00
_cell.angle_beta   90.00
_cell.angle_gamma   90.00
#
_symmetry.space_group_name_H-M   'P 1'
#
loop_
_entity.id
_entity.type
_entity.pdbx_description
1 polymer ?
#
loop_
_entity_poly.entity_id
_entity_poly.type
_entity_poly.pdbx_seq_one_letter_code
_entity_poly.pdbx_strand_id
1 'polypeptide(L)'
;MSELCAMEVDSRHQGAESEYMRDFWIPLNNTVEAFLHPSSQTSPISFQETFTLVYKCVGEGYSDRLHCDLMHAVNKYLKNLHVELLNCLTVAVADNARQFSLQDQGIIQMIHKFDSALADYIKAVKGISATFSYLGKYFAQKKNYKTLEDELTLMFCIEIAEHFIHDILSCVERSPPFTLEPALLSRLFHNLQIVSRDLYGTLYSKLFARFVADALPRMHEADLNSHIAEVHELQAQMRRELDQSKASFAESSSVRNPAHKRSADECN
;
A
#
# COMPACT_ATOMS: atom_id res chain seq x y z
N MET A 1 19.44 -13.12 55.80
CA MET A 1 19.74 -11.80 55.21
C MET A 1 19.66 -11.78 53.69
N SER A 2 19.76 -12.91 52.97
CA SER A 2 19.63 -12.92 51.49
C SER A 2 18.20 -12.83 50.94
N GLU A 3 17.17 -13.29 51.67
CA GLU A 3 15.78 -13.25 51.19
C GLU A 3 15.11 -11.87 51.30
N LEU A 4 15.51 -11.05 52.28
CA LEU A 4 15.02 -9.67 52.43
C LEU A 4 15.52 -8.74 51.31
N CYS A 5 16.75 -8.92 50.83
CA CYS A 5 17.24 -8.17 49.67
C CYS A 5 16.57 -8.62 48.36
N ALA A 6 16.19 -9.88 48.21
CA ALA A 6 15.51 -10.36 47.00
C ALA A 6 14.09 -9.77 46.89
N MET A 7 13.31 -9.73 47.98
CA MET A 7 11.96 -9.16 47.97
C MET A 7 11.92 -7.63 47.85
N GLU A 8 12.90 -6.90 48.42
CA GLU A 8 13.00 -5.45 48.21
C GLU A 8 13.40 -5.08 46.78
N VAL A 9 14.24 -5.90 46.13
CA VAL A 9 14.63 -5.66 44.73
C VAL A 9 13.45 -5.91 43.80
N ASP A 10 12.65 -6.96 44.03
CA ASP A 10 11.46 -7.28 43.21
C ASP A 10 10.35 -6.21 43.37
N SER A 11 10.17 -5.69 44.59
CA SER A 11 9.20 -4.61 44.87
C SER A 11 9.61 -3.26 44.27
N ARG A 12 10.92 -2.94 44.24
CA ARG A 12 11.44 -1.73 43.58
C ARG A 12 11.38 -1.83 42.06
N HIS A 13 11.60 -3.01 41.49
CA HIS A 13 11.44 -3.24 40.05
C HIS A 13 9.97 -3.13 39.62
N GLN A 14 9.02 -3.69 40.36
CA GLN A 14 7.59 -3.52 40.09
C GLN A 14 7.10 -2.07 40.24
N GLY A 15 7.65 -1.31 41.21
CA GLY A 15 7.37 0.12 41.37
C GLY A 15 7.84 0.95 40.18
N ALA A 16 9.08 0.73 39.73
CA ALA A 16 9.67 1.42 38.57
C ALA A 16 8.99 1.03 37.24
N GLU A 17 8.54 -0.22 37.09
CA GLU A 17 7.77 -0.66 35.92
C GLU A 17 6.40 0.03 35.84
N SER A 18 5.71 0.15 36.98
CA SER A 18 4.44 0.87 37.08
C SER A 18 4.59 2.37 36.80
N GLU A 19 5.67 2.97 37.31
CA GLU A 19 6.01 4.37 37.10
C GLU A 19 6.31 4.67 35.63
N TYR A 20 7.16 3.87 34.97
CA TYR A 20 7.43 4.02 33.54
C TYR A 20 6.15 3.94 32.70
N MET A 21 5.31 2.95 32.98
CA MET A 21 4.07 2.73 32.23
C MET A 21 3.12 3.91 32.38
N ARG A 22 2.90 4.36 33.62
CA ARG A 22 1.98 5.44 33.94
C ARG A 22 2.47 6.80 33.45
N ASP A 23 3.74 7.11 33.69
CA ASP A 23 4.26 8.48 33.57
C ASP A 23 4.86 8.76 32.19
N PHE A 24 5.29 7.71 31.46
CA PHE A 24 5.86 7.85 30.12
C PHE A 24 5.08 7.08 29.06
N TRP A 25 4.98 5.76 29.17
CA TRP A 25 4.53 4.93 28.04
C TRP A 25 3.07 5.14 27.67
N ILE A 26 2.13 5.18 28.63
CA ILE A 26 0.70 5.37 28.32
C ILE A 26 0.45 6.67 27.54
N PRO A 27 0.93 7.85 27.99
CA PRO A 27 0.80 9.09 27.22
C PRO A 27 1.46 9.03 25.82
N LEU A 28 2.64 8.41 25.72
CA LEU A 28 3.37 8.28 24.46
C LEU A 28 2.66 7.32 23.49
N ASN A 29 2.18 6.18 23.97
CA ASN A 29 1.42 5.22 23.20
C ASN A 29 0.10 5.81 22.69
N ASN A 30 -0.62 6.59 23.51
CA ASN A 30 -1.81 7.30 23.06
C ASN A 30 -1.50 8.25 21.90
N THR A 31 -0.32 8.89 21.93
CA THR A 31 0.13 9.74 20.82
C THR A 31 0.47 8.92 19.57
N VAL A 32 1.13 7.75 19.73
CA VAL A 32 1.42 6.82 18.64
C VAL A 32 0.13 6.28 18.01
N GLU A 33 -0.83 5.85 18.83
CA GLU A 33 -2.15 5.39 18.38
C GLU A 33 -2.91 6.50 17.64
N ALA A 34 -2.83 7.74 18.10
CA ALA A 34 -3.44 8.87 17.39
C ALA A 34 -2.81 9.11 16.00
N PHE A 35 -1.50 8.86 15.83
CA PHE A 35 -0.87 8.90 14.52
C PHE A 35 -1.30 7.74 13.62
N LEU A 36 -1.39 6.52 14.17
CA LEU A 36 -1.74 5.30 13.42
C LEU A 36 -3.24 5.22 13.07
N HIS A 37 -4.09 5.89 13.85
CA HIS A 37 -5.53 5.95 13.65
C HIS A 37 -6.03 7.41 13.60
N PRO A 38 -5.78 8.15 12.49
CA PRO A 38 -6.17 9.55 12.38
C PRO A 38 -7.69 9.77 12.57
N SER A 39 -8.50 8.82 12.14
CA SER A 39 -9.96 8.84 12.27
C SER A 39 -10.47 8.67 13.70
N SER A 40 -9.63 8.19 14.62
CA SER A 40 -9.97 7.98 16.02
C SER A 40 -9.52 9.14 16.92
N GLN A 41 -8.93 10.19 16.34
CA GLN A 41 -8.41 11.32 17.09
C GLN A 41 -9.54 12.20 17.62
N THR A 42 -9.67 12.27 18.95
CA THR A 42 -10.66 13.12 19.63
C THR A 42 -10.06 14.44 20.12
N SER A 43 -8.73 14.56 20.18
CA SER A 43 -8.01 15.75 20.63
C SER A 43 -6.70 15.97 19.86
N PRO A 44 -6.25 17.23 19.71
CA PRO A 44 -5.02 17.54 18.99
C PRO A 44 -3.79 17.06 19.78
N ILE A 45 -2.78 16.54 19.06
CA ILE A 45 -1.50 16.11 19.65
C ILE A 45 -0.67 17.34 20.04
N SER A 46 -0.24 17.40 21.30
CA SER A 46 0.66 18.42 21.81
C SER A 46 2.12 18.00 21.59
N PHE A 47 2.70 18.41 20.46
CA PHE A 47 4.08 18.05 20.12
C PHE A 47 5.10 18.45 21.19
N GLN A 48 4.89 19.57 21.87
CA GLN A 48 5.81 20.06 22.90
C GLN A 48 5.80 19.16 24.14
N GLU A 49 4.62 18.75 24.61
CA GLU A 49 4.49 17.89 25.78
C GLU A 49 5.02 16.49 25.48
N THR A 50 4.64 15.92 24.33
CA THR A 50 5.10 14.59 23.93
C THR A 50 6.62 14.57 23.73
N PHE A 51 7.21 15.59 23.11
CA PHE A 51 8.67 15.68 22.96
C PHE A 51 9.39 15.79 24.31
N THR A 52 8.84 16.58 25.24
CA THR A 52 9.39 16.73 26.59
C THR A 52 9.35 15.39 27.35
N LEU A 53 8.27 14.62 27.20
CA LEU A 53 8.14 13.28 27.78
C LEU A 53 9.17 12.31 27.21
N VAL A 54 9.37 12.29 25.88
CA VAL A 54 10.40 11.47 25.24
C VAL A 54 11.79 11.83 25.75
N TYR A 55 12.11 13.13 25.85
CA TYR A 55 13.40 13.59 26.36
C TYR A 55 13.66 13.13 27.81
N LYS A 56 12.67 13.30 28.70
CA LYS A 56 12.76 12.85 30.10
C LYS A 56 12.92 11.33 30.18
N CYS A 57 12.09 10.58 29.46
CA CYS A 57 12.12 9.12 29.43
C CYS A 57 13.50 8.58 29.00
N VAL A 58 14.10 9.16 27.96
CA VAL A 58 15.45 8.80 27.51
C VAL A 58 16.52 9.23 28.53
N GLY A 59 16.37 10.42 29.13
CA GLY A 59 17.28 10.93 30.16
C GLY A 59 17.31 10.07 31.44
N GLU A 60 16.18 9.44 31.78
CA GLU A 60 16.06 8.51 32.91
C GLU A 60 16.55 7.08 32.59
N GLY A 61 17.04 6.83 31.37
CA GLY A 61 17.65 5.56 30.98
C GLY A 61 16.70 4.54 30.37
N TYR A 62 15.42 4.89 30.15
CA TYR A 62 14.42 3.99 29.54
C TYR A 62 14.49 3.90 28.01
N SER A 63 15.58 4.36 27.39
CA SER A 63 15.72 4.46 25.92
C SER A 63 15.50 3.13 25.17
N ASP A 64 16.16 2.04 25.57
CA ASP A 64 16.02 0.72 24.94
C ASP A 64 14.60 0.15 25.13
N ARG A 65 13.99 0.35 26.30
CA ARG A 65 12.61 -0.06 26.58
C ARG A 65 11.61 0.72 25.73
N LEU A 66 11.76 2.04 25.67
CA LEU A 66 10.89 2.91 24.89
C LEU A 66 10.93 2.56 23.40
N HIS A 67 12.12 2.27 22.86
CA HIS A 67 12.25 1.79 21.48
C HIS A 67 11.53 0.45 21.27
N CYS A 68 11.73 -0.52 22.16
CA CYS A 68 11.07 -1.83 22.07
C CYS A 68 9.55 -1.71 22.12
N ASP A 69 9.02 -0.92 23.05
CA ASP A 69 7.58 -0.71 23.22
C ASP A 69 6.99 0.01 21.99
N LEU A 70 7.69 1.02 21.44
CA LEU A 70 7.30 1.69 20.20
C LEU A 70 7.20 0.72 19.03
N MET A 71 8.23 -0.10 18.83
CA MET A 71 8.25 -1.12 17.76
C MET A 71 7.12 -2.14 17.97
N HIS A 72 6.86 -2.55 19.21
CA HIS A 72 5.79 -3.49 19.51
C HIS A 72 4.39 -2.89 19.22
N ALA A 73 4.15 -1.64 19.59
CA ALA A 73 2.89 -0.94 19.32
C ALA A 73 2.62 -0.84 17.82
N VAL A 74 3.63 -0.43 17.04
CA VAL A 74 3.52 -0.36 15.57
C VAL A 74 3.33 -1.74 14.95
N ASN A 75 4.07 -2.76 15.41
CA ASN A 75 3.89 -4.13 14.92
C ASN A 75 2.49 -4.67 15.18
N LYS A 76 1.93 -4.40 16.36
CA LYS A 76 0.55 -4.77 16.71
C LYS A 76 -0.46 -4.13 15.77
N TYR A 77 -0.30 -2.84 15.47
CA TYR A 77 -1.12 -2.15 14.48
C TYR A 77 -1.03 -2.82 13.10
N LEU A 78 0.18 -3.09 12.62
CA LEU A 78 0.40 -3.72 11.31
C LEU A 78 -0.25 -5.12 11.26
N LYS A 79 -0.13 -5.93 12.31
CA LYS A 79 -0.80 -7.24 12.37
C LYS A 79 -2.31 -7.15 12.29
N ASN A 80 -2.92 -6.16 12.94
CA ASN A 80 -4.36 -5.92 12.83
C ASN A 80 -4.74 -5.50 11.41
N LEU A 81 -3.96 -4.59 10.80
CA LEU A 81 -4.15 -4.17 9.42
C LEU A 81 -4.04 -5.36 8.44
N HIS A 82 -3.07 -6.25 8.65
CA HIS A 82 -2.90 -7.46 7.86
C HIS A 82 -4.17 -8.32 7.89
N VAL A 83 -4.74 -8.54 9.07
CA VAL A 83 -6.01 -9.28 9.23
C VAL A 83 -7.18 -8.56 8.55
N GLU A 84 -7.27 -7.23 8.66
CA GLU A 84 -8.28 -6.45 7.94
C GLU A 84 -8.18 -6.62 6.42
N LEU A 85 -6.97 -6.56 5.86
CA LEU A 85 -6.72 -6.75 4.43
C LEU A 85 -7.07 -8.16 3.96
N LEU A 86 -6.75 -9.19 4.76
CA LEU A 86 -7.17 -10.56 4.48
C LEU A 86 -8.70 -10.70 4.50
N ASN A 87 -9.39 -10.03 5.41
CA ASN A 87 -10.85 -10.05 5.47
C ASN A 87 -11.49 -9.44 4.22
N CYS A 88 -10.88 -8.43 3.59
CA CYS A 88 -11.36 -7.90 2.30
C CYS A 88 -11.36 -8.98 1.20
N LEU A 89 -10.43 -9.94 1.26
CA LEU A 89 -10.35 -11.05 0.30
C LEU A 89 -11.41 -12.14 0.55
N THR A 90 -11.93 -12.28 1.79
CA THR A 90 -12.87 -13.34 2.17
C THR A 90 -14.35 -12.95 2.06
N VAL A 91 -14.68 -11.65 2.09
CA VAL A 91 -16.06 -11.13 2.10
C VAL A 91 -16.81 -11.30 0.75
N ALA A 92 -16.14 -11.75 -0.31
CA ALA A 92 -16.71 -11.86 -1.65
C ALA A 92 -17.77 -12.98 -1.89
N VAL A 93 -18.32 -13.62 -0.84
CA VAL A 93 -19.21 -14.80 -0.98
C VAL A 93 -20.70 -14.49 -0.73
N ALA A 94 -21.08 -13.27 -0.34
CA ALA A 94 -22.44 -13.03 0.18
C ALA A 94 -23.51 -12.60 -0.85
N ASP A 95 -23.17 -11.94 -1.97
CA ASP A 95 -24.20 -11.34 -2.84
C ASP A 95 -24.18 -11.84 -4.30
N ASN A 96 -25.28 -12.50 -4.66
CA ASN A 96 -25.56 -13.03 -5.97
C ASN A 96 -25.82 -11.89 -6.98
N ALA A 97 -24.85 -11.52 -7.83
CA ALA A 97 -25.10 -11.04 -9.20
C ALA A 97 -23.81 -10.68 -9.98
N ARG A 98 -23.68 -11.32 -11.16
CA ARG A 98 -22.84 -10.97 -12.33
C ARG A 98 -21.38 -11.44 -12.29
N GLN A 99 -21.06 -12.25 -13.30
CA GLN A 99 -19.75 -12.80 -13.66
C GLN A 99 -18.75 -11.72 -14.11
N PHE A 100 -18.36 -10.83 -13.20
CA PHE A 100 -16.96 -10.45 -13.10
C PHE A 100 -16.48 -11.21 -11.86
N SER A 101 -15.44 -12.03 -11.98
CA SER A 101 -15.06 -13.01 -10.96
C SER A 101 -15.14 -12.41 -9.55
N LEU A 102 -15.97 -12.96 -8.66
CA LEU A 102 -16.17 -12.47 -7.28
C LEU A 102 -14.83 -12.25 -6.54
N GLN A 103 -13.81 -13.01 -6.91
CA GLN A 103 -12.44 -12.88 -6.43
C GLN A 103 -11.81 -11.52 -6.75
N ASP A 104 -12.08 -10.97 -7.93
CA ASP A 104 -11.51 -9.68 -8.37
C ASP A 104 -12.12 -8.51 -7.58
N GLN A 105 -13.39 -8.60 -7.17
CA GLN A 105 -14.03 -7.55 -6.36
C GLN A 105 -13.45 -7.48 -4.94
N GLY A 106 -13.15 -8.63 -4.31
CA GLY A 106 -12.47 -8.68 -3.01
C GLY A 106 -11.05 -8.11 -3.08
N ILE A 107 -10.30 -8.45 -4.13
CA ILE A 107 -8.96 -7.90 -4.37
C ILE A 107 -9.01 -6.39 -4.62
N ILE A 108 -9.98 -5.88 -5.39
CA ILE A 108 -10.15 -4.43 -5.60
C ILE A 108 -10.41 -3.71 -4.27
N GLN A 109 -11.31 -4.22 -3.43
CA GLN A 109 -11.56 -3.63 -2.11
C GLN A 109 -10.30 -3.65 -1.23
N MET A 110 -9.56 -4.76 -1.26
CA MET A 110 -8.27 -4.88 -0.57
C MET A 110 -7.27 -3.83 -1.08
N ILE A 111 -7.17 -3.61 -2.40
CA ILE A 111 -6.31 -2.59 -3.00
C ILE A 111 -6.68 -1.17 -2.51
N HIS A 112 -7.97 -0.83 -2.48
CA HIS A 112 -8.43 0.47 -1.97
C HIS A 112 -8.05 0.66 -0.49
N LYS A 113 -8.28 -0.37 0.34
CA LYS A 113 -7.93 -0.34 1.76
C LYS A 113 -6.42 -0.27 1.96
N PHE A 114 -5.66 -1.00 1.15
CA PHE A 114 -4.19 -0.99 1.16
C PHE A 114 -3.64 0.40 0.80
N ASP A 115 -4.11 1.03 -0.28
CA ASP A 115 -3.68 2.38 -0.68
C ASP A 115 -3.96 3.41 0.41
N SER A 116 -5.17 3.38 0.97
CA SER A 116 -5.55 4.26 2.08
C SER A 116 -4.67 4.05 3.30
N ALA A 117 -4.47 2.79 3.72
CA ALA A 117 -3.67 2.46 4.88
C ALA A 117 -2.19 2.80 4.69
N LEU A 118 -1.64 2.58 3.48
CA LEU A 118 -0.27 2.95 3.13
C LEU A 118 -0.07 4.46 3.19
N ALA A 119 -0.99 5.25 2.63
CA ALA A 119 -0.92 6.70 2.65
C ALA A 119 -0.97 7.26 4.09
N ASP A 120 -1.83 6.69 4.93
CA ASP A 120 -1.95 7.09 6.34
C ASP A 120 -0.73 6.63 7.15
N TYR A 121 -0.20 5.44 6.88
CA TYR A 121 1.01 4.94 7.52
C TYR A 121 2.23 5.81 7.22
N ILE A 122 2.42 6.26 5.97
CA ILE A 122 3.53 7.17 5.61
C ILE A 122 3.45 8.48 6.40
N LYS A 123 2.24 9.03 6.58
CA LYS A 123 2.04 10.24 7.42
C LYS A 123 2.32 9.93 8.89
N ALA A 124 1.84 8.80 9.39
CA ALA A 124 2.05 8.37 10.77
C ALA A 124 3.52 8.19 11.10
N VAL A 125 4.30 7.53 10.23
CA VAL A 125 5.75 7.35 10.39
C VAL A 125 6.46 8.69 10.48
N LYS A 126 6.10 9.68 9.66
CA LYS A 126 6.68 11.03 9.75
C LYS A 126 6.35 11.71 11.08
N GLY A 127 5.10 11.61 11.54
CA GLY A 127 4.65 12.15 12.82
C GLY A 127 5.35 11.52 14.02
N ILE A 128 5.43 10.18 14.04
CA ILE A 128 6.15 9.40 15.05
C ILE A 128 7.64 9.77 15.01
N SER A 129 8.28 9.78 13.84
CA SER A 129 9.71 10.08 13.71
C SER A 129 10.06 11.50 14.17
N ALA A 130 9.20 12.48 13.92
CA ALA A 130 9.39 13.84 14.42
C ALA A 130 9.28 13.90 15.96
N THR A 131 8.25 13.25 16.51
CA THR A 131 7.96 13.21 17.95
C THR A 131 9.06 12.49 18.74
N PHE A 132 9.53 11.36 18.21
CA PHE A 132 10.58 10.53 18.78
C PHE A 132 11.97 10.87 18.21
N SER A 133 12.15 12.07 17.64
CA SER A 133 13.41 12.45 16.99
C SER A 133 14.61 12.41 17.93
N TYR A 134 14.42 12.69 19.24
CA TYR A 134 15.47 12.55 20.24
C TYR A 134 15.90 11.09 20.43
N LEU A 135 14.93 10.17 20.52
CA LEU A 135 15.17 8.72 20.59
C LEU A 135 15.89 8.24 19.31
N GLY A 136 15.42 8.67 18.15
CA GLY A 136 16.03 8.35 16.85
C GLY A 136 17.49 8.80 16.77
N LYS A 137 17.81 10.02 17.22
CA LYS A 137 19.19 10.52 17.28
C LYS A 137 20.06 9.72 18.25
N TYR A 138 19.53 9.38 19.42
CA TYR A 138 20.22 8.56 20.42
C TYR A 138 20.62 7.18 19.84
N PHE A 139 19.71 6.52 19.11
CA PHE A 139 19.99 5.22 18.50
C PHE A 139 20.83 5.28 17.23
N ALA A 140 20.66 6.32 16.39
CA ALA A 140 21.49 6.52 15.19
C ALA A 140 22.98 6.67 15.54
N GLN A 141 23.30 7.22 16.71
CA GLN A 141 24.67 7.31 17.22
C GLN A 141 25.21 5.97 17.76
N LYS A 142 24.34 5.03 18.14
CA LYS A 142 24.68 3.83 18.92
C LYS A 142 24.66 2.52 18.10
N LYS A 143 23.80 2.37 17.08
CA LYS A 143 23.47 1.05 16.46
C LYS A 143 23.44 0.99 14.92
N ASN A 144 24.35 1.67 14.23
CA ASN A 144 24.39 1.80 12.75
C ASN A 144 23.30 2.73 12.20
N TYR A 145 23.65 3.46 11.14
CA TYR A 145 23.01 4.66 10.56
C TYR A 145 21.57 4.53 10.02
N LYS A 146 20.71 3.66 10.55
CA LYS A 146 19.29 3.62 10.17
C LYS A 146 18.51 4.59 11.04
N THR A 147 17.78 5.49 10.40
CA THR A 147 16.87 6.40 11.09
C THR A 147 15.66 5.64 11.63
N LEU A 148 14.98 6.19 12.64
CA LEU A 148 13.73 5.61 13.14
C LEU A 148 12.67 5.50 12.03
N GLU A 149 12.62 6.49 11.14
CA GLU A 149 11.79 6.48 9.94
C GLU A 149 12.12 5.26 9.07
N ASP A 150 13.42 4.98 8.84
CA ASP A 150 13.84 3.83 8.06
C ASP A 150 13.38 2.49 8.63
N GLU A 151 13.47 2.34 9.95
CA GLU A 151 13.09 1.11 10.66
C GLU A 151 11.57 0.88 10.59
N LEU A 152 10.78 1.92 10.85
CA LEU A 152 9.32 1.85 10.77
C LEU A 152 8.85 1.59 9.34
N THR A 153 9.42 2.28 8.35
CA THR A 153 9.10 2.02 6.94
C THR A 153 9.40 0.59 6.54
N LEU A 154 10.53 0.02 7.00
CA LEU A 154 10.89 -1.37 6.73
C LEU A 154 9.88 -2.36 7.36
N MET A 155 9.36 -2.06 8.55
CA MET A 155 8.34 -2.93 9.18
C MET A 155 7.09 -3.06 8.32
N PHE A 156 6.62 -1.97 7.69
CA PHE A 156 5.48 -2.05 6.78
C PHE A 156 5.77 -2.93 5.56
N CYS A 157 6.99 -2.83 5.00
CA CYS A 157 7.40 -3.69 3.89
C CYS A 157 7.28 -5.16 4.25
N ILE A 158 7.88 -5.56 5.37
CA ILE A 158 7.97 -6.96 5.81
C ILE A 158 6.59 -7.49 6.23
N GLU A 159 5.85 -6.76 7.08
CA GLU A 159 4.61 -7.27 7.66
C GLU A 159 3.41 -7.18 6.71
N ILE A 160 3.43 -6.24 5.77
CA ILE A 160 2.30 -5.95 4.89
C ILE A 160 2.69 -6.09 3.42
N ALA A 161 3.58 -5.24 2.91
CA ALA A 161 3.78 -5.11 1.46
C ALA A 161 4.20 -6.43 0.80
N GLU A 162 5.14 -7.17 1.39
CA GLU A 162 5.64 -8.45 0.85
C GLU A 162 4.53 -9.50 0.67
N HIS A 163 3.47 -9.45 1.48
CA HIS A 163 2.38 -10.41 1.45
C HIS A 163 1.34 -10.10 0.37
N PHE A 164 1.11 -8.81 0.06
CA PHE A 164 0.04 -8.39 -0.85
C PHE A 164 0.56 -7.90 -2.21
N ILE A 165 1.84 -7.52 -2.33
CA ILE A 165 2.37 -6.86 -3.52
C ILE A 165 2.18 -7.70 -4.78
N HIS A 166 2.43 -9.01 -4.71
CA HIS A 166 2.26 -9.90 -5.86
C HIS A 166 0.82 -9.93 -6.38
N ASP A 167 -0.16 -10.01 -5.46
CA ASP A 167 -1.57 -10.08 -5.81
C ASP A 167 -2.09 -8.74 -6.34
N ILE A 168 -1.64 -7.64 -5.76
CA ILE A 168 -1.93 -6.28 -6.23
C ILE A 168 -1.43 -6.12 -7.67
N LEU A 169 -0.16 -6.41 -7.94
CA LEU A 169 0.43 -6.23 -9.26
C LEU A 169 -0.23 -7.15 -10.30
N SER A 170 -0.45 -8.41 -9.94
CA SER A 170 -1.14 -9.38 -10.81
C SER A 170 -2.59 -8.98 -11.11
N CYS A 171 -3.27 -8.30 -10.18
CA CYS A 171 -4.60 -7.75 -10.41
C CYS A 171 -4.55 -6.56 -11.36
N VAL A 172 -3.62 -5.62 -11.15
CA VAL A 172 -3.47 -4.41 -11.99
C VAL A 172 -3.14 -4.79 -13.44
N GLU A 173 -2.30 -5.81 -13.67
CA GLU A 173 -1.95 -6.24 -15.03
C GLU A 173 -3.10 -6.91 -15.78
N ARG A 174 -3.91 -7.73 -15.08
CA ARG A 174 -5.03 -8.46 -15.68
C ARG A 174 -6.30 -7.61 -15.81
N SER A 175 -6.42 -6.57 -14.99
CA SER A 175 -7.62 -5.73 -14.97
C SER A 175 -7.76 -4.93 -16.26
N PRO A 176 -8.97 -4.85 -16.83
CA PRO A 176 -9.21 -3.97 -17.96
C PRO A 176 -9.00 -2.49 -17.57
N PRO A 177 -8.74 -1.62 -18.56
CA PRO A 177 -8.59 -0.19 -18.30
C PRO A 177 -9.80 0.38 -17.53
N PHE A 178 -9.54 1.28 -16.58
CA PHE A 178 -10.54 1.96 -15.75
C PHE A 178 -11.28 1.12 -14.69
N THR A 179 -10.95 -0.16 -14.52
CA THR A 179 -11.44 -0.94 -13.36
C THR A 179 -10.95 -0.34 -12.04
N LEU A 180 -9.69 0.09 -12.02
CA LEU A 180 -9.10 0.86 -10.93
C LEU A 180 -8.93 2.30 -11.39
N GLU A 181 -9.24 3.25 -10.50
CA GLU A 181 -9.10 4.66 -10.80
C GLU A 181 -7.61 4.99 -11.06
N PRO A 182 -7.27 5.68 -12.18
CA PRO A 182 -5.88 6.03 -12.48
C PRO A 182 -5.20 6.83 -11.37
N ALA A 183 -5.96 7.70 -10.67
CA ALA A 183 -5.47 8.47 -9.54
C ALA A 183 -5.09 7.58 -8.34
N LEU A 184 -5.85 6.50 -8.09
CA LEU A 184 -5.51 5.50 -7.08
C LEU A 184 -4.23 4.77 -7.45
N LEU A 185 -4.11 4.32 -8.70
CA LEU A 185 -2.93 3.59 -9.15
C LEU A 185 -1.67 4.46 -9.04
N SER A 186 -1.73 5.69 -9.53
CA SER A 186 -0.59 6.61 -9.47
C SER A 186 -0.15 6.86 -8.02
N ARG A 187 -1.09 7.11 -7.10
CA ARG A 187 -0.78 7.30 -5.68
C ARG A 187 -0.22 6.03 -5.03
N LEU A 188 -0.81 4.87 -5.32
CA LEU A 188 -0.36 3.57 -4.80
C LEU A 188 1.09 3.29 -5.22
N PHE A 189 1.40 3.39 -6.51
CA PHE A 189 2.75 3.14 -7.03
C PHE A 189 3.77 4.15 -6.51
N HIS A 190 3.40 5.43 -6.40
CA HIS A 190 4.24 6.46 -5.79
C HIS A 190 4.55 6.16 -4.31
N ASN A 191 3.53 5.82 -3.52
CA ASN A 191 3.70 5.50 -2.11
C ASN A 191 4.48 4.19 -1.89
N LEU A 192 4.28 3.20 -2.75
CA LEU A 192 5.07 1.96 -2.75
C LEU A 192 6.54 2.23 -3.05
N GLN A 193 6.85 3.17 -3.95
CA GLN A 193 8.22 3.56 -4.24
C GLN A 193 8.90 4.20 -3.02
N ILE A 194 8.19 5.10 -2.31
CA ILE A 194 8.67 5.70 -1.06
C ILE A 194 9.00 4.63 -0.02
N VAL A 195 8.07 3.69 0.19
CA VAL A 195 8.20 2.68 1.27
C VAL A 195 9.23 1.60 0.92
N SER A 196 9.31 1.19 -0.34
CA SER A 196 10.23 0.14 -0.78
C SER A 196 11.63 0.62 -1.18
N ARG A 197 11.89 1.95 -1.20
CA ARG A 197 13.15 2.55 -1.67
C ARG A 197 13.57 1.99 -3.03
N ASP A 198 12.64 2.05 -3.99
CA ASP A 198 12.84 1.60 -5.38
C ASP A 198 13.04 0.08 -5.59
N LEU A 199 12.95 -0.75 -4.54
CA LEU A 199 13.08 -2.21 -4.68
C LEU A 199 12.03 -2.77 -5.67
N TYR A 200 10.76 -2.40 -5.49
CA TYR A 200 9.69 -2.86 -6.38
C TYR A 200 9.73 -2.19 -7.76
N GLY A 201 10.22 -0.93 -7.84
CA GLY A 201 10.45 -0.25 -9.11
C GLY A 201 11.50 -0.96 -9.97
N THR A 202 12.50 -1.58 -9.34
CA THR A 202 13.51 -2.39 -10.04
C THR A 202 12.94 -3.73 -10.51
N LEU A 203 12.14 -4.39 -9.68
CA LEU A 203 11.56 -5.71 -9.98
C LEU A 203 10.45 -5.64 -11.04
N TYR A 204 9.63 -4.59 -11.02
CA TYR A 204 8.45 -4.43 -11.87
C TYR A 204 8.54 -3.14 -12.70
N SER A 205 9.71 -2.86 -13.27
CA SER A 205 10.02 -1.61 -13.97
C SER A 205 9.00 -1.23 -15.04
N LYS A 206 8.56 -2.19 -15.86
CA LYS A 206 7.56 -1.97 -16.92
C LYS A 206 6.19 -1.52 -16.37
N LEU A 207 5.80 -2.00 -15.20
CA LEU A 207 4.50 -1.68 -14.60
C LEU A 207 4.57 -0.34 -13.87
N PHE A 208 5.64 -0.09 -13.10
CA PHE A 208 5.86 1.20 -12.42
C PHE A 208 6.01 2.36 -13.42
N ALA A 209 6.67 2.12 -14.55
CA ALA A 209 6.81 3.09 -15.65
C ALA A 209 5.49 3.66 -16.18
N ARG A 210 4.39 2.89 -16.08
CA ARG A 210 3.07 3.31 -16.57
C ARG A 210 2.40 4.33 -15.65
N PHE A 211 2.78 4.37 -14.37
CA PHE A 211 2.07 5.12 -13.34
C PHE A 211 2.93 6.15 -12.60
N VAL A 212 4.25 6.04 -12.70
CA VAL A 212 5.23 6.96 -12.09
C VAL A 212 6.09 7.57 -13.19
N ALA A 213 6.02 8.90 -13.33
CA ALA A 213 6.96 9.65 -14.16
C ALA A 213 8.37 9.51 -13.56
N ASP A 214 9.38 9.25 -14.41
CA ASP A 214 10.78 8.95 -14.06
C ASP A 214 11.11 7.55 -13.51
N ALA A 215 10.17 6.59 -13.51
CA ALA A 215 10.49 5.20 -13.12
C ALA A 215 11.35 4.43 -14.16
N LEU A 216 11.47 4.95 -15.39
CA LEU A 216 12.40 4.45 -16.39
C LEU A 216 13.59 5.41 -16.53
N PRO A 217 14.78 4.89 -16.89
CA PRO A 217 15.89 5.74 -17.33
C PRO A 217 15.41 6.72 -18.41
N ARG A 218 15.89 7.96 -18.37
CA ARG A 218 15.59 8.96 -19.41
C ARG A 218 15.87 8.35 -20.79
N MET A 219 14.85 8.36 -21.65
CA MET A 219 14.91 7.83 -23.02
C MET A 219 16.13 8.39 -23.74
N HIS A 220 16.97 7.52 -24.31
CA HIS A 220 18.08 7.92 -25.17
C HIS A 220 17.64 7.84 -26.64
N GLU A 221 18.25 8.62 -27.55
CA GLU A 221 17.89 8.62 -28.98
C GLU A 221 17.95 7.23 -29.64
N ALA A 222 18.76 6.33 -29.10
CA ALA A 222 18.87 4.95 -29.58
C ALA A 222 17.56 4.14 -29.43
N ASP A 223 16.71 4.49 -28.46
CA ASP A 223 15.46 3.78 -28.16
C ASP A 223 14.31 4.18 -29.11
N LEU A 224 14.49 5.30 -29.85
CA LEU A 224 13.46 5.89 -30.71
C LEU A 224 13.00 4.92 -31.82
N ASN A 225 13.95 4.21 -32.42
CA ASN A 225 13.66 3.24 -33.49
C ASN A 225 12.87 2.03 -32.99
N SER A 226 13.11 1.60 -31.75
CA SER A 226 12.37 0.50 -31.13
C SER A 226 10.91 0.90 -30.89
N HIS A 227 10.66 2.11 -30.40
CA HIS A 227 9.31 2.62 -30.22
C HIS A 227 8.58 2.89 -31.52
N ILE A 228 9.27 3.37 -32.56
CA ILE A 228 8.70 3.50 -33.90
C ILE A 228 8.22 2.12 -34.41
N ALA A 229 9.03 1.08 -34.24
CA ALA A 229 8.65 -0.28 -34.61
C ALA A 229 7.43 -0.79 -33.82
N GLU A 230 7.41 -0.60 -32.49
CA GLU A 230 6.29 -0.96 -31.61
C GLU A 230 4.99 -0.27 -32.02
N VAL A 231 5.05 1.03 -32.32
CA VAL A 231 3.89 1.81 -32.77
C VAL A 231 3.39 1.32 -34.13
N HIS A 232 4.29 1.00 -35.06
CA HIS A 232 3.91 0.44 -36.35
C HIS A 232 3.21 -0.91 -36.21
N GLU A 233 3.68 -1.76 -35.31
CA GLU A 233 3.08 -3.06 -35.05
C GLU A 233 1.68 -2.92 -34.43
N LEU A 234 1.53 -2.02 -33.45
CA LEU A 234 0.23 -1.71 -32.85
C LEU A 234 -0.77 -1.16 -33.88
N GLN A 235 -0.32 -0.23 -34.74
CA GLN A 235 -1.16 0.31 -35.82
C GLN A 235 -1.55 -0.76 -36.84
N ALA A 236 -0.66 -1.72 -37.13
CA ALA A 236 -0.97 -2.83 -38.03
C ALA A 236 -1.97 -3.80 -37.40
N GLN A 237 -1.91 -4.00 -36.08
CA GLN A 237 -2.87 -4.82 -35.34
C GLN A 237 -4.26 -4.16 -35.29
N MET A 238 -4.34 -2.87 -34.98
CA MET A 238 -5.62 -2.14 -34.97
C MET A 238 -6.30 -2.12 -36.35
N ARG A 239 -5.52 -2.00 -37.43
CA ARG A 239 -6.05 -2.10 -38.80
C ARG A 239 -6.63 -3.48 -39.08
N ARG A 240 -5.94 -4.54 -38.68
CA ARG A 240 -6.43 -5.93 -38.81
C ARG A 240 -7.73 -6.15 -38.04
N GLU A 241 -7.83 -5.65 -36.82
CA GLU A 241 -9.07 -5.74 -36.01
C GLU A 241 -10.23 -4.96 -36.65
N LEU A 242 -9.95 -3.77 -37.20
CA LEU A 242 -10.96 -2.97 -37.89
C LEU A 242 -11.46 -3.66 -39.17
N ASP A 243 -10.57 -4.28 -39.94
CA ASP A 243 -10.94 -4.97 -41.18
C ASP A 243 -11.71 -6.27 -40.90
N GLN A 244 -11.38 -6.99 -39.82
CA GLN A 244 -12.16 -8.13 -39.33
C GLN A 244 -13.57 -7.72 -38.86
N SER A 245 -13.68 -6.57 -38.17
CA SER A 245 -14.97 -6.01 -37.76
C SER A 245 -15.84 -5.59 -38.96
N LYS A 246 -15.23 -5.02 -40.01
CA LYS A 246 -15.95 -4.71 -41.27
C LYS A 246 -16.39 -5.95 -42.04
N ALA A 247 -15.57 -6.99 -42.10
CA ALA A 247 -15.89 -8.24 -42.79
C ALA A 247 -17.09 -8.97 -42.13
N SER A 248 -17.12 -9.04 -40.81
CA SER A 248 -18.25 -9.60 -40.05
C SER A 248 -19.55 -8.79 -40.19
N PHE A 249 -19.46 -7.46 -40.39
CA PHE A 249 -20.61 -6.60 -40.70
C PHE A 249 -21.11 -6.76 -42.15
N ALA A 250 -20.22 -7.06 -43.09
CA ALA A 250 -20.55 -7.34 -44.49
C ALA A 250 -21.21 -8.72 -44.68
N GLU A 251 -20.75 -9.76 -43.96
CA GLU A 251 -21.38 -11.09 -43.99
C GLU A 251 -22.77 -11.09 -43.36
N SER A 252 -23.00 -10.32 -42.29
CA SER A 252 -24.32 -10.19 -41.66
C SER A 252 -25.33 -9.35 -42.47
N SER A 253 -24.86 -8.47 -43.36
CA SER A 253 -25.72 -7.71 -44.29
C SER A 253 -26.01 -8.46 -45.61
N SER A 254 -25.14 -9.39 -46.04
CA SER A 254 -25.37 -10.20 -47.23
C SER A 254 -26.45 -11.29 -47.08
N VAL A 255 -26.88 -11.62 -45.86
CA VAL A 255 -27.92 -12.65 -45.61
C VAL A 255 -29.35 -12.09 -45.72
N ARG A 256 -29.55 -10.77 -45.86
CA ARG A 256 -30.86 -10.14 -46.12
C ARG A 256 -30.98 -9.62 -47.55
N ASN A 257 -31.14 -10.49 -48.53
CA ASN A 257 -31.80 -10.13 -49.80
C ASN A 257 -32.24 -11.39 -50.57
N PRO A 258 -33.51 -11.85 -50.45
CA PRO A 258 -34.09 -12.74 -51.43
C PRO A 258 -34.54 -11.91 -52.64
N ALA A 259 -33.93 -12.20 -53.78
CA ALA A 259 -34.21 -11.58 -55.07
C ALA A 259 -35.69 -11.73 -55.48
N HIS A 260 -36.27 -10.63 -55.93
CA HIS A 260 -37.49 -10.59 -56.74
C HIS A 260 -37.34 -11.48 -57.99
N LYS A 261 -38.25 -12.43 -58.18
CA LYS A 261 -38.70 -12.87 -59.51
C LYS A 261 -40.20 -12.57 -59.62
N ARG A 262 -40.53 -11.47 -60.30
CA ARG A 262 -41.86 -11.25 -60.89
C ARG A 262 -42.03 -12.24 -62.04
N SER A 263 -43.13 -12.99 -62.03
CA SER A 263 -43.70 -13.58 -63.25
C SER A 263 -45.15 -13.11 -63.30
N ALA A 264 -45.46 -12.32 -64.33
CA ALA A 264 -46.81 -12.06 -64.79
C ALA A 264 -46.99 -12.83 -66.11
N ASP A 265 -48.26 -13.02 -66.49
CA ASP A 265 -48.81 -13.75 -67.65
C ASP A 265 -48.98 -15.27 -67.39
N GLU A 266 -50.13 -15.92 -67.59
CA GLU A 266 -51.18 -15.74 -68.61
C GLU A 266 -52.60 -16.14 -68.14
N CYS A 267 -53.59 -15.50 -68.77
CA CYS A 267 -54.99 -15.88 -69.04
C CYS A 267 -55.44 -17.34 -68.76
N ASN A 268 -56.47 -17.52 -67.93
CA ASN A 268 -57.87 -17.81 -68.33
C ASN A 268 -58.80 -17.87 -67.11
#